data_AF-A0A815Z8B8-F1
#
_entry.id   AF-A0A815Z8B8-F1
#
_cell.length_a   1.000
_cell.length_b   1.000
_cell.length_c   1.000
_cell.angle_alpha   90.00
_cell.angle_beta   90.00
_cell.angle_gamma   90.00
#
_symmetry.space_group_name_H-M   'P 1'
#
loop_
_entity.id
_entity.type
_entity.pdbx_description
1 polymer ?
#
loop_
_entity_poly.entity_id
_entity_poly.type
_entity_poly.pdbx_seq_one_letter_code
_entity_poly.pdbx_strand_id
1 'polypeptide(L)'
;FYIISFFTFVSWRIQSLQWIYRHKDINELTLTSIGYLWLVFLGWQVALGSILLGGFLVAIIVTATHQSEDMLDTLSDMSKYSFVESQFATTRDVHTKSILMNYLWGGMQYQLEHHLFPTMPKYRYKALVPIIKQFALENGIEYRVDGVWKLWQKNFKTLKHFAGSSPIEEQ
;
A
#
# COMPACT_ATOMS: atom_id res chain seq x y z
N PHE A 1 11.77 10.96 1.24
CA PHE A 1 10.66 10.07 0.89
C PHE A 1 9.33 10.53 1.51
N TYR A 2 9.11 10.41 2.83
CA TYR A 2 7.81 10.74 3.45
C TYR A 2 7.34 12.21 3.30
N ILE A 3 8.26 13.18 3.16
CA ILE A 3 7.90 14.58 2.85
C ILE A 3 7.36 14.71 1.42
N ILE A 4 7.93 13.97 0.47
CA ILE A 4 7.49 13.96 -0.94
C ILE A 4 6.11 13.33 -1.05
N SER A 5 5.81 12.37 -0.18
CA SER A 5 4.51 11.70 -0.12
C SER A 5 3.31 12.60 0.19
N PHE A 6 3.51 13.73 0.86
CA PHE A 6 2.45 14.75 0.99
C PHE A 6 1.95 15.23 -0.38
N PHE A 7 2.84 15.20 -1.38
CA PHE A 7 2.54 15.60 -2.75
C PHE A 7 2.05 14.43 -3.61
N THR A 8 1.91 13.20 -3.09
CA THR A 8 1.36 12.07 -3.87
C THR A 8 -0.01 12.40 -4.43
N PHE A 9 -0.92 12.94 -3.61
CA PHE A 9 -2.24 13.34 -4.08
C PHE A 9 -2.20 14.57 -4.99
N VAL A 10 -1.22 15.46 -4.81
CA VAL A 10 -1.01 16.59 -5.73
C VAL A 10 -0.59 16.06 -7.12
N SER A 11 0.36 15.12 -7.15
CA SER A 11 0.82 14.47 -8.37
C SER A 11 -0.30 13.73 -9.09
N TRP A 12 -1.07 12.90 -8.38
CA TRP A 12 -2.20 12.18 -8.95
C TRP A 12 -3.26 13.13 -9.53
N ARG A 13 -3.55 14.24 -8.86
CA ARG A 13 -4.47 15.25 -9.37
C ARG A 13 -3.98 15.91 -10.66
N ILE A 14 -2.69 16.23 -10.75
CA ILE A 14 -2.08 16.75 -11.98
C ILE A 14 -2.20 15.71 -13.10
N GLN A 15 -1.91 14.43 -12.80
CA GLN A 15 -2.02 13.34 -13.76
C GLN A 15 -3.47 13.13 -14.24
N SER A 16 -4.46 13.19 -13.35
CA SER A 16 -5.88 13.14 -13.72
C SER A 16 -6.25 14.26 -14.69
N LEU A 17 -5.82 15.50 -14.41
CA LEU A 17 -6.07 16.64 -15.31
C LEU A 17 -5.36 16.47 -16.66
N GLN A 18 -4.13 16.00 -16.66
CA GLN A 18 -3.38 15.68 -17.89
C GLN A 18 -4.10 14.59 -18.70
N TRP A 19 -4.63 13.57 -18.05
CA TRP A 19 -5.38 12.50 -18.69
C TRP A 19 -6.67 13.02 -19.34
N ILE A 20 -7.46 13.83 -18.60
CA ILE A 20 -8.69 14.46 -19.11
C ILE A 20 -8.39 15.31 -20.34
N TYR A 21 -7.33 16.13 -20.27
CA TYR A 21 -6.92 16.98 -21.37
C TYR A 21 -6.52 16.16 -22.62
N ARG A 22 -5.75 15.08 -22.44
CA ARG A 22 -5.28 14.23 -23.55
C ARG A 22 -6.40 13.44 -24.21
N HIS A 23 -7.34 12.91 -23.42
CA HIS A 23 -8.38 12.01 -23.91
C HIS A 23 -9.70 12.72 -24.22
N LYS A 24 -9.85 13.99 -23.82
CA LYS A 24 -11.07 14.79 -24.00
C LYS A 24 -12.32 14.10 -23.43
N ASP A 25 -12.15 13.34 -22.35
CA ASP A 25 -13.23 12.61 -21.71
C ASP A 25 -14.08 13.56 -20.87
N ILE A 26 -15.33 13.77 -21.30
CA ILE A 26 -16.26 14.70 -20.66
C ILE A 26 -16.84 14.12 -19.37
N ASN A 27 -16.93 12.79 -19.24
CA ASN A 27 -17.41 12.16 -18.01
C ASN A 27 -16.40 12.37 -16.89
N GLU A 28 -15.13 12.09 -17.16
CA GLU A 28 -14.04 12.29 -16.20
C GLU A 28 -13.85 13.77 -15.86
N LEU A 29 -13.99 14.67 -16.84
CA LEU A 29 -14.02 16.11 -16.59
C LEU A 29 -15.17 16.48 -15.64
N THR A 30 -16.39 16.02 -15.92
CA THR A 30 -17.58 16.34 -15.13
C THR A 30 -17.46 15.85 -13.69
N LEU A 31 -17.07 14.58 -13.50
CA LEU A 31 -16.88 13.98 -12.17
C LEU A 31 -15.78 14.70 -11.38
N THR A 32 -14.66 14.99 -12.04
CA THR A 32 -13.54 15.72 -11.43
C THR A 32 -13.96 17.15 -11.03
N SER A 33 -14.71 17.85 -11.89
CA SER A 33 -15.24 19.18 -11.58
C SER A 33 -16.20 19.16 -10.40
N ILE A 34 -17.13 18.20 -10.32
CA ILE A 34 -18.02 18.03 -9.17
C ILE A 34 -17.21 17.81 -7.89
N GLY A 35 -16.19 16.96 -7.92
CA GLY A 35 -15.31 16.71 -6.79
C GLY A 35 -14.55 17.95 -6.32
N TYR A 36 -14.04 18.78 -7.23
CA TYR A 36 -13.38 20.03 -6.87
C TYR A 36 -14.36 21.10 -6.36
N LEU A 37 -15.55 21.20 -6.94
CA LEU A 37 -16.60 22.08 -6.43
C LEU A 37 -16.95 21.73 -4.99
N TRP A 38 -17.14 20.43 -4.70
CA TRP A 38 -17.35 19.95 -3.32
C TRP A 38 -16.22 20.38 -2.38
N LEU A 39 -14.95 20.23 -2.78
CA LEU A 39 -13.81 20.67 -1.96
C LEU A 39 -13.80 22.18 -1.71
N VAL A 40 -14.15 22.99 -2.71
CA VAL A 40 -14.25 24.45 -2.56
C VAL A 40 -15.33 24.81 -1.53
N PHE A 41 -16.49 24.12 -1.52
CA PHE A 41 -17.56 24.34 -0.54
C PHE A 41 -17.14 24.03 0.90
N LEU A 42 -16.16 23.15 1.12
CA LEU A 42 -15.64 22.83 2.45
C LEU A 42 -14.67 23.91 3.01
N GLY A 43 -14.26 24.87 2.18
CA GLY A 43 -13.27 25.89 2.52
C GLY A 43 -11.84 25.47 2.19
N TRP A 44 -11.00 26.45 1.83
CA TRP A 44 -9.67 26.18 1.27
C TRP A 44 -8.73 25.48 2.27
N GLN A 45 -8.88 25.72 3.58
CA GLN A 45 -8.08 25.04 4.61
C GLN A 45 -8.41 23.55 4.69
N VAL A 46 -9.69 23.19 4.58
CA VAL A 46 -10.14 21.79 4.60
C VAL A 46 -9.73 21.10 3.30
N ALA A 47 -9.86 21.79 2.16
CA ALA A 47 -9.41 21.27 0.87
C ALA A 47 -7.91 20.97 0.89
N LEU A 48 -7.07 21.93 1.30
CA LEU A 48 -5.62 21.75 1.35
C LEU A 48 -5.23 20.70 2.39
N GLY A 49 -5.82 20.77 3.59
CA GLY A 49 -5.55 19.83 4.69
C GLY A 49 -5.89 18.39 4.31
N SER A 50 -7.05 18.15 3.69
CA SER A 50 -7.45 16.81 3.26
C SER A 50 -6.56 16.23 2.16
N ILE A 51 -6.09 17.06 1.22
CA ILE A 51 -5.17 16.63 0.15
C ILE A 51 -3.81 16.22 0.74
N LEU A 52 -3.22 17.09 1.57
CA LEU A 52 -1.89 16.87 2.14
C LEU A 52 -1.91 15.72 3.16
N LEU A 53 -2.89 15.71 4.06
CA LEU A 53 -3.04 14.65 5.06
C LEU A 53 -3.38 13.32 4.41
N GLY A 54 -4.26 13.30 3.40
CA GLY A 54 -4.60 12.09 2.65
C GLY A 54 -3.39 11.48 1.95
N GLY A 55 -2.59 12.30 1.25
CA GLY A 55 -1.35 11.85 0.61
C GLY A 55 -0.34 11.29 1.62
N PHE A 56 -0.18 11.97 2.75
CA PHE A 56 0.68 11.49 3.84
C PHE A 56 0.20 10.15 4.41
N LEU A 57 -1.10 10.03 4.76
CA LEU A 57 -1.68 8.81 5.33
C LEU A 57 -1.54 7.62 4.37
N VAL A 58 -1.84 7.82 3.09
CA VAL A 58 -1.66 6.77 2.07
C VAL A 58 -0.21 6.32 2.01
N ALA A 59 0.75 7.22 2.05
CA ALA A 59 2.15 6.82 1.99
C ALA A 59 2.68 6.14 3.25
N ILE A 60 2.18 6.48 4.45
CA ILE A 60 2.62 5.80 5.67
C ILE A 60 1.92 4.46 5.91
N ILE A 61 0.73 4.25 5.33
CA ILE A 61 -0.08 3.03 5.50
C ILE A 61 0.12 2.08 4.32
N VAL A 62 -0.12 2.54 3.08
CA VAL A 62 -0.10 1.68 1.88
C VAL A 62 1.32 1.30 1.53
N THR A 63 2.22 2.28 1.45
CA THR A 63 3.61 2.01 1.07
C THR A 63 4.30 1.10 2.07
N ALA A 64 3.96 1.23 3.36
CA ALA A 64 4.60 0.45 4.40
C ALA A 64 4.36 -1.06 4.26
N THR A 65 3.20 -1.46 3.74
CA THR A 65 2.85 -2.88 3.54
C THR A 65 3.24 -3.41 2.16
N HIS A 66 3.56 -2.53 1.21
CA HIS A 66 3.82 -2.90 -0.19
C HIS A 66 5.27 -2.74 -0.64
N GLN A 67 6.12 -2.02 0.11
CA GLN A 67 7.51 -1.73 -0.30
C GLN A 67 8.60 -2.35 0.59
N SER A 68 8.23 -3.00 1.71
CA SER A 68 9.23 -3.59 2.62
C SER A 68 9.48 -5.08 2.42
N GLU A 69 8.93 -5.65 1.35
CA GLU A 69 9.07 -7.06 1.04
C GLU A 69 10.14 -7.34 -0.01
N ASP A 70 10.63 -8.58 0.04
CA ASP A 70 11.64 -9.06 -0.90
C ASP A 70 11.04 -9.06 -2.30
N MET A 71 11.72 -8.41 -3.25
CA MET A 71 11.38 -8.52 -4.65
C MET A 71 11.98 -9.82 -5.17
N LEU A 72 11.13 -10.66 -5.77
CA LEU A 72 11.61 -11.82 -6.52
C LEU A 72 12.14 -11.31 -7.86
N ASP A 73 13.40 -10.87 -7.86
CA ASP A 73 14.02 -10.09 -8.94
C ASP A 73 14.31 -10.89 -10.22
N THR A 74 14.26 -12.23 -10.17
CA THR A 74 14.54 -13.06 -11.33
C THR A 74 13.39 -14.02 -11.64
N LEU A 75 13.14 -14.26 -12.94
CA LEU A 75 12.23 -15.31 -13.40
C LEU A 75 12.65 -16.71 -12.86
N SER A 76 13.94 -16.90 -12.61
CA SER A 76 14.48 -18.09 -11.93
C SER A 76 14.10 -18.20 -10.46
N ASP A 77 13.85 -17.09 -9.76
CA ASP A 77 13.37 -17.13 -8.38
C ASP A 77 11.86 -17.31 -8.31
N MET A 78 11.12 -16.74 -9.27
CA MET A 78 9.67 -16.95 -9.39
C MET A 78 9.31 -18.41 -9.69
N SER A 79 10.12 -19.13 -10.47
CA SER A 79 9.88 -20.54 -10.82
C SER A 79 10.15 -21.53 -9.67
N LYS A 80 10.81 -21.09 -8.59
CA LYS A 80 11.09 -21.93 -7.41
C LYS A 80 9.93 -22.03 -6.43
N TYR A 81 9.02 -21.07 -6.47
CA TYR A 81 7.91 -20.97 -5.52
C TYR A 81 6.58 -21.28 -6.21
N SER A 82 5.72 -22.05 -5.54
CA SER A 82 4.30 -22.09 -5.88
C SER A 82 3.66 -20.72 -5.67
N PHE A 83 2.46 -20.50 -6.22
CA PHE A 83 1.71 -19.27 -5.99
C PHE A 83 1.54 -18.96 -4.49
N VAL A 84 1.23 -19.97 -3.68
CA VAL A 84 1.04 -19.78 -2.24
C VAL A 84 2.34 -19.36 -1.57
N GLU A 85 3.43 -20.08 -1.82
CA GLU A 85 4.73 -19.76 -1.23
C GLU A 85 5.23 -18.38 -1.66
N SER A 86 4.98 -17.96 -2.90
CA SER A 86 5.37 -16.63 -3.36
C SER A 86 4.58 -15.54 -2.64
N GLN A 87 3.30 -15.75 -2.32
CA GLN A 87 2.54 -14.79 -1.51
C GLN A 87 3.11 -14.70 -0.08
N PHE A 88 3.45 -15.82 0.55
CA PHE A 88 4.09 -15.83 1.87
C PHE A 88 5.47 -15.16 1.87
N ALA A 89 6.25 -15.34 0.79
CA ALA A 89 7.58 -14.77 0.66
C ALA A 89 7.57 -13.25 0.37
N THR A 90 6.60 -12.78 -0.41
CA THR A 90 6.55 -11.38 -0.90
C THR A 90 5.53 -10.52 -0.18
N THR A 91 4.89 -11.04 0.88
CA THR A 91 3.87 -10.31 1.63
C THR A 91 4.18 -10.30 3.12
N ARG A 92 3.87 -9.19 3.78
CA ARG A 92 3.97 -9.04 5.23
C ARG A 92 2.80 -8.28 5.79
N ASP A 93 2.24 -8.85 6.85
CA ASP A 93 1.12 -8.29 7.56
C ASP A 93 1.56 -7.36 8.70
N VAL A 94 0.59 -6.59 9.19
CA VAL A 94 0.80 -5.68 10.31
C VAL A 94 -0.07 -6.11 11.49
N HIS A 95 0.53 -6.16 12.66
CA HIS A 95 -0.23 -6.34 13.90
C HIS A 95 -0.20 -5.08 14.76
N THR A 96 -1.36 -4.70 15.28
CA THR A 96 -1.49 -3.62 16.25
C THR A 96 -2.58 -3.93 17.29
N LYS A 97 -2.28 -3.61 18.55
CA LYS A 97 -3.25 -3.67 19.65
C LYS A 97 -4.14 -2.43 19.73
N SER A 98 -3.79 -1.35 19.02
CA SER A 98 -4.53 -0.09 19.05
C SER A 98 -5.78 -0.16 18.17
N ILE A 99 -6.94 0.15 18.74
CA ILE A 99 -8.22 0.21 18.02
C ILE A 99 -8.17 1.30 16.95
N LEU A 100 -7.61 2.47 17.28
CA LEU A 100 -7.43 3.57 16.33
C LEU A 100 -6.56 3.15 15.16
N MET A 101 -5.44 2.47 15.42
CA MET A 101 -4.59 2.01 14.33
C MET A 101 -5.32 0.97 13.49
N ASN A 102 -5.99 -0.01 14.08
CA ASN A 102 -6.79 -0.99 13.33
C ASN A 102 -7.82 -0.33 12.41
N TYR A 103 -8.43 0.78 12.85
CA TYR A 103 -9.33 1.59 12.02
C TYR A 103 -8.59 2.31 10.89
N LEU A 104 -7.48 3.01 11.21
CA LEU A 104 -6.69 3.76 10.23
C LEU A 104 -6.11 2.87 9.13
N TRP A 105 -5.70 1.64 9.46
CA TRP A 105 -5.22 0.67 8.47
C TRP A 105 -6.34 0.19 7.54
N GLY A 106 -7.62 0.28 7.92
CA GLY A 106 -8.75 0.05 7.01
C GLY A 106 -8.81 -1.36 6.38
N GLY A 107 -8.17 -2.34 7.00
CA GLY A 107 -8.00 -3.71 6.49
C GLY A 107 -6.69 -3.95 5.74
N MET A 108 -5.89 -2.91 5.48
CA MET A 108 -4.59 -3.01 4.80
C MET A 108 -3.53 -3.73 5.63
N GLN A 109 -3.81 -4.05 6.90
CA GLN A 109 -2.92 -4.84 7.74
C GLN A 109 -2.93 -6.35 7.45
N TYR A 110 -3.82 -6.80 6.55
CA TYR A 110 -4.07 -8.21 6.18
C TYR A 110 -3.80 -8.42 4.69
N GLN A 111 -2.57 -8.16 4.24
CA GLN A 111 -2.22 -8.25 2.82
C GLN A 111 -2.10 -9.70 2.38
N LEU A 112 -1.54 -10.58 3.22
CA LEU A 112 -1.39 -11.98 2.85
C LEU A 112 -2.75 -12.64 2.67
N GLU A 113 -3.71 -12.34 3.56
CA GLU A 113 -5.10 -12.78 3.40
C GLU A 113 -5.72 -12.25 2.09
N HIS A 114 -5.45 -11.00 1.74
CA HIS A 114 -5.96 -10.39 0.51
C HIS A 114 -5.38 -11.05 -0.73
N HIS A 115 -4.07 -11.30 -0.77
CA HIS A 115 -3.42 -11.92 -1.93
C HIS A 115 -3.82 -13.38 -2.12
N LEU A 116 -3.99 -14.14 -1.03
CA LEU A 116 -4.47 -15.52 -1.10
C LEU A 116 -5.97 -15.62 -1.41
N PHE A 117 -6.77 -14.67 -0.93
CA PHE A 117 -8.24 -14.69 -1.05
C PHE A 117 -8.80 -13.31 -1.46
N PRO A 118 -8.50 -12.83 -2.69
CA PRO A 118 -8.83 -11.47 -3.12
C PRO A 118 -10.34 -11.21 -3.21
N THR A 119 -11.14 -12.26 -3.38
CA THR A 119 -12.60 -12.20 -3.45
C THR A 119 -13.26 -12.23 -2.07
N MET A 120 -12.53 -12.54 -1.00
CA MET A 120 -13.09 -12.60 0.36
C MET A 120 -13.31 -11.19 0.92
N PRO A 121 -14.46 -10.92 1.57
CA PRO A 121 -14.70 -9.63 2.19
C PRO A 121 -13.69 -9.30 3.30
N LYS A 122 -13.15 -8.08 3.28
CA LYS A 122 -12.08 -7.63 4.21
C LYS A 122 -12.36 -7.86 5.69
N TYR A 123 -13.62 -7.74 6.12
CA TYR A 123 -13.99 -7.93 7.53
C TYR A 123 -13.78 -9.38 8.01
N ARG A 124 -13.63 -10.35 7.10
CA ARG A 124 -13.35 -11.76 7.40
C ARG A 124 -11.86 -12.05 7.57
N TYR A 125 -10.96 -11.21 7.07
CA TYR A 125 -9.51 -11.47 7.10
C TYR A 125 -8.98 -11.70 8.51
N LYS A 126 -9.48 -10.96 9.51
CA LYS A 126 -9.10 -11.17 10.92
C LYS A 126 -9.38 -12.60 11.42
N ALA A 127 -10.45 -13.23 10.95
CA ALA A 127 -10.79 -14.61 11.30
C ALA A 127 -9.92 -15.64 10.54
N LEU A 128 -9.35 -15.23 9.41
CA LEU A 128 -8.50 -16.06 8.55
C LEU A 128 -7.05 -16.11 9.03
N VAL A 129 -6.55 -15.03 9.65
CA VAL A 129 -5.20 -14.95 10.26
C VAL A 129 -4.80 -16.22 11.05
N PRO A 130 -5.58 -16.72 12.04
CA PRO A 130 -5.19 -17.90 12.79
C PRO A 130 -5.13 -19.17 11.91
N ILE A 131 -5.97 -19.27 10.88
CA ILE A 131 -6.01 -20.41 9.97
C ILE A 131 -4.76 -20.42 9.07
N ILE A 132 -4.42 -19.27 8.49
CA ILE A 132 -3.22 -19.13 7.65
C ILE A 132 -1.95 -19.34 8.47
N LYS A 133 -1.89 -18.82 9.70
CA LYS A 133 -0.76 -19.06 10.61
C LYS A 133 -0.57 -20.54 10.93
N GLN A 134 -1.67 -21.26 11.16
CA GLN A 134 -1.64 -22.70 11.42
C GLN A 134 -1.14 -23.45 10.17
N PHE A 135 -1.68 -23.13 8.99
CA PHE A 135 -1.22 -23.68 7.73
C PHE A 135 0.28 -23.44 7.50
N ALA A 136 0.76 -22.22 7.77
CA ALA A 136 2.17 -21.86 7.62
C ALA A 136 3.06 -22.71 8.55
N LEU A 137 2.63 -22.88 9.82
CA LEU A 137 3.34 -23.72 10.80
C LEU A 137 3.42 -25.19 10.36
N GLU A 138 2.31 -25.75 9.88
CA GLU A 138 2.23 -27.14 9.43
C GLU A 138 3.12 -27.44 8.22
N ASN A 139 3.36 -26.43 7.38
CA ASN A 139 4.17 -26.56 6.16
C ASN A 139 5.60 -25.99 6.32
N GLY A 140 5.99 -25.55 7.52
CA GLY A 140 7.30 -24.96 7.77
C GLY A 140 7.55 -23.62 7.04
N ILE A 141 6.49 -22.89 6.71
CA ILE A 141 6.53 -21.59 6.02
C ILE A 141 6.48 -20.46 7.07
N GLU A 142 7.28 -19.41 6.87
CA GLU A 142 7.25 -18.24 7.74
C GLU A 142 6.01 -17.37 7.46
N TYR A 143 5.16 -17.16 8.47
CA TYR A 143 4.15 -16.11 8.42
C TYR A 143 4.76 -14.76 8.88
N ARG A 144 5.03 -13.87 7.92
CA ARG A 144 5.68 -12.58 8.15
C ARG A 144 4.68 -11.56 8.68
N VAL A 145 4.87 -11.14 9.94
CA VAL A 145 4.07 -10.08 10.56
C VAL A 145 4.93 -9.20 11.47
N ASP A 146 4.74 -7.89 11.40
CA ASP A 146 5.45 -6.93 12.25
C ASP A 146 4.51 -5.94 12.94
N GLY A 147 4.98 -5.39 14.06
CA GLY A 147 4.33 -4.23 14.67
C GLY A 147 4.55 -2.97 13.82
N VAL A 148 3.61 -2.03 13.87
CA VAL A 148 3.62 -0.77 13.09
C VAL A 148 4.99 -0.07 13.10
N TRP A 149 5.61 0.08 14.27
CA TRP A 149 6.93 0.73 14.40
C TRP A 149 8.05 -0.01 13.72
N LYS A 150 8.10 -1.34 13.88
CA LYS A 150 9.12 -2.17 13.24
C LYS A 150 8.96 -2.15 11.73
N LEU A 151 7.73 -2.15 11.23
CA LEU A 151 7.45 -2.03 9.81
C LEU A 151 7.93 -0.68 9.25
N TRP A 152 7.65 0.43 9.93
CA TRP A 152 8.14 1.75 9.49
C TRP A 152 9.67 1.86 9.48
N GLN A 153 10.33 1.28 10.50
CA GLN A 153 11.79 1.19 10.54
C GLN A 153 12.34 0.39 9.35
N LYS A 154 11.74 -0.76 9.03
CA LYS A 154 12.10 -1.57 7.86
C LYS A 154 11.95 -0.78 6.57
N ASN A 155 10.79 -0.16 6.34
CA ASN A 155 10.56 0.66 5.16
C ASN A 155 11.60 1.78 5.01
N PHE A 156 11.89 2.50 6.10
CA PHE A 156 12.92 3.54 6.04
C PHE A 156 14.30 2.98 5.71
N LYS A 157 14.66 1.81 6.25
CA LYS A 157 15.92 1.13 5.93
C LYS A 157 15.97 0.70 4.47
N THR A 158 14.90 0.11 3.95
CA THR A 158 14.77 -0.30 2.54
C THR A 158 14.90 0.91 1.60
N LEU A 159 14.19 2.00 1.88
CA LEU A 159 14.29 3.24 1.10
C LEU A 159 15.68 3.85 1.14
N LYS A 160 16.35 3.83 2.31
CA LYS A 160 17.74 4.30 2.44
C LYS A 160 18.71 3.43 1.66
N HIS A 161 18.47 2.12 1.62
CA HIS A 161 19.26 1.18 0.82
C HIS A 161 19.15 1.54 -0.66
N PHE A 162 17.92 1.59 -1.21
CA PHE A 162 17.70 1.94 -2.62
C PHE A 162 18.24 3.32 -3.01
N ALA A 163 18.13 4.32 -2.13
CA ALA A 163 18.67 5.65 -2.38
C ALA A 163 20.22 5.68 -2.45
N GLY A 164 20.90 4.69 -1.86
CA GLY A 164 22.35 4.54 -1.93
C GLY A 164 22.83 3.51 -2.95
N SER A 165 21.93 2.76 -3.58
CA SER A 165 22.25 1.79 -4.61
C SER A 165 22.51 2.49 -5.96
N SER A 166 23.49 2.01 -6.72
CA SER A 166 23.64 2.42 -8.12
C SER A 166 22.39 2.04 -8.92
N PRO A 167 21.99 2.84 -9.93
CA PRO A 167 20.95 2.42 -10.86
C PRO A 167 21.30 1.06 -11.44
N ILE A 168 20.32 0.17 -11.54
CA ILE A 168 20.48 -1.09 -12.27
C ILE A 168 20.72 -0.68 -13.72
N GLU A 169 21.91 -0.99 -14.27
CA GLU A 169 22.15 -0.88 -15.70
C GLU A 169 21.16 -1.81 -16.39
N GLU A 170 20.29 -1.25 -17.26
CA GLU A 170 19.39 -2.05 -18.09
C GLU A 170 20.25 -3.02 -18.93
N GLN A 171 20.14 -4.32 -18.64
CA GLN A 171 20.69 -5.40 -19.45
C GLN A 171 19.70 -5.81 -20.55
#